data_AF-A0A7K8RPB6-F1
#
_entry.id   AF-A0A7K8RPB6-F1
#
_cell.length_a   1.000
_cell.length_b   1.000
_cell.length_c   1.000
_cell.angle_alpha   90.00
_cell.angle_beta   90.00
_cell.angle_gamma   90.00
#
_symmetry.space_group_name_H-M   'P 1'
#
loop_
_entity.id
_entity.type
_entity.pdbx_description
1 polymer ?
#
loop_
_entity_poly.entity_id
_entity_poly.type
_entity_poly.pdbx_seq_one_letter_code
_entity_poly.pdbx_strand_id
1 'polypeptide(L)'
;TPFFKQETTPNPQPAEEEKTEPAPSQEVASPEQYIKHPLQNRWALWFFKNDKSKTWQANLRLISKFDTVEDFWALYNHIQLSSNLMPGCDYSLFKDGIEPMWEDEKNKRGGRWLITLNKQQRRSDLDRFWLETLLCLIGESFDDYSDDVCGAVVNVRTKGDKIAIWTTECENRDAVTHIGRVYKERLGLPPKIVIGYQSHADTATKSGSTTKNRFVV
;
A
#
# COMPACT_ATOMS: atom_id res chain seq x y z
N THR A 1 68.59 41.96 43.85
CA THR A 1 69.39 41.07 42.98
C THR A 1 68.57 39.80 42.73
N PRO A 2 68.50 39.31 41.49
CA PRO A 2 67.25 38.87 40.88
C PRO A 2 66.96 37.38 41.02
N PHE A 3 65.67 37.03 41.14
CA PHE A 3 65.15 35.68 40.97
C PHE A 3 65.01 35.38 39.47
N PHE A 4 65.66 34.31 39.02
CA PHE A 4 65.50 33.72 37.68
C PHE A 4 64.06 33.25 37.47
N LYS A 5 63.42 33.69 36.36
CA LYS A 5 62.27 32.99 35.78
C LYS A 5 62.79 32.17 34.59
N GLN A 6 62.57 30.88 34.64
CA GLN A 6 62.81 29.94 33.54
C GLN A 6 61.63 30.05 32.56
N GLU A 7 61.88 30.50 31.33
CA GLU A 7 60.90 30.41 30.23
C GLU A 7 61.00 29.00 29.62
N THR A 8 59.92 28.23 29.69
CA THR A 8 59.77 26.97 28.96
C THR A 8 59.18 27.24 27.59
N THR A 9 59.98 27.09 26.54
CA THR A 9 59.55 27.02 25.14
C THR A 9 58.71 25.76 24.89
N PRO A 10 57.56 25.83 24.17
CA PRO A 10 56.84 24.64 23.76
C PRO A 10 57.55 23.96 22.58
N ASN A 11 57.69 22.63 22.67
CA ASN A 11 58.21 21.77 21.62
C ASN A 11 57.17 21.64 20.48
N PRO A 12 57.54 21.68 19.19
CA PRO A 12 56.57 21.52 18.10
C PRO A 12 56.17 20.05 17.94
N GLN A 13 54.87 19.76 18.00
CA GLN A 13 54.30 18.46 17.61
C GLN A 13 54.31 18.32 16.08
N PRO A 14 54.49 17.10 15.51
CA PRO A 14 54.41 16.89 14.08
C PRO A 14 52.97 17.06 13.59
N ALA A 15 52.79 17.76 12.47
CA ALA A 15 51.51 17.88 11.79
C ALA A 15 51.11 16.49 11.24
N GLU A 16 50.01 15.94 11.74
CA GLU A 16 49.32 14.83 11.10
C GLU A 16 48.60 15.37 9.86
N GLU A 17 49.00 14.88 8.68
CA GLU A 17 48.31 15.14 7.42
C GLU A 17 46.91 14.51 7.49
N GLU A 18 45.90 15.35 7.71
CA GLU A 18 44.50 14.99 7.59
C GLU A 18 44.22 14.66 6.12
N LYS A 19 44.13 13.35 5.81
CA LYS A 19 43.66 12.85 4.52
C LYS A 19 42.19 13.25 4.35
N THR A 20 41.95 14.39 3.71
CA THR A 20 40.63 14.74 3.18
C THR A 20 40.26 13.69 2.11
N GLU A 21 39.31 12.82 2.44
CA GLU A 21 38.59 12.03 1.44
C GLU A 21 37.88 13.01 0.48
N PRO A 22 37.97 12.80 -0.84
CA PRO A 22 37.23 13.65 -1.77
C PRO A 22 35.74 13.39 -1.56
N ALA A 23 34.96 14.48 -1.45
CA ALA A 23 33.51 14.44 -1.51
C ALA A 23 33.07 13.65 -2.75
N PRO A 24 31.99 12.86 -2.69
CA PRO A 24 31.52 12.10 -3.83
C PRO A 24 31.24 13.08 -4.97
N SER A 25 32.03 12.96 -6.04
CA SER A 25 31.79 13.67 -7.29
C SER A 25 30.35 13.36 -7.71
N GLN A 26 29.50 14.38 -7.75
CA GLN A 26 28.20 14.27 -8.39
C GLN A 26 28.45 13.99 -9.88
N GLU A 27 28.45 12.71 -10.25
CA GLU A 27 28.33 12.32 -11.64
C GLU A 27 27.04 12.94 -12.17
N VAL A 28 27.16 13.75 -13.21
CA VAL A 28 26.01 14.34 -13.90
C VAL A 28 25.24 13.17 -14.50
N ALA A 29 24.16 12.78 -13.82
CA ALA A 29 23.26 11.72 -14.25
C ALA A 29 22.83 11.95 -15.70
N SER A 30 23.01 10.95 -16.57
CA SER A 30 22.59 11.05 -17.97
C SER A 30 21.07 11.23 -18.04
N PRO A 31 20.52 11.94 -19.05
CA PRO A 31 19.06 12.15 -19.16
C PRO A 31 18.25 10.84 -19.18
N GLU A 32 18.87 9.75 -19.64
CA GLU A 32 18.31 8.40 -19.66
C GLU A 32 18.08 7.82 -18.26
N GLN A 33 18.82 8.28 -17.24
CA GLN A 33 18.64 7.86 -15.83
C GLN A 33 17.36 8.42 -15.20
N TYR A 34 16.67 9.36 -15.85
CA TYR A 34 15.43 9.97 -15.38
C TYR A 34 14.18 9.48 -16.13
N ILE A 35 14.32 8.48 -17.02
CA ILE A 35 13.17 7.87 -17.69
C ILE A 35 12.39 7.05 -16.65
N LYS A 36 11.15 7.46 -16.40
CA LYS A 36 10.23 6.73 -15.53
C LYS A 36 9.69 5.49 -16.22
N HIS A 37 9.42 4.45 -15.45
CA HIS A 37 8.88 3.19 -15.95
C HIS A 37 7.35 3.25 -15.95
N PRO A 38 6.69 3.19 -17.11
CA PRO A 38 5.23 3.24 -17.18
C PRO A 38 4.61 1.97 -16.58
N LEU A 39 3.50 2.15 -15.87
CA LEU A 39 2.60 1.08 -15.49
C LEU A 39 1.59 0.83 -16.62
N GLN A 40 1.00 -0.37 -16.64
CA GLN A 40 -0.05 -0.71 -17.62
C GLN A 40 -1.30 0.16 -17.44
N ASN A 41 -1.65 0.45 -16.18
CA ASN A 41 -2.79 1.27 -15.81
C ASN A 41 -2.36 2.46 -14.95
N ARG A 42 -3.12 3.56 -15.05
CA ARG A 42 -3.06 4.64 -14.08
C ARG A 42 -3.87 4.26 -12.84
N TRP A 43 -3.36 4.59 -11.67
CA TRP A 43 -3.99 4.29 -10.38
C TRP A 43 -4.22 5.55 -9.57
N ALA A 44 -5.23 5.51 -8.71
CA ALA A 44 -5.62 6.58 -7.80
C ALA A 44 -5.62 6.05 -6.36
N LEU A 45 -4.82 6.68 -5.49
CA LEU A 45 -4.80 6.38 -4.07
C LEU A 45 -5.77 7.31 -3.33
N TRP A 46 -6.64 6.72 -2.55
CA TRP A 46 -7.66 7.39 -1.74
C TRP A 46 -7.42 7.12 -0.26
N PHE A 47 -7.76 8.11 0.56
CA PHE A 47 -7.80 8.03 2.01
C PHE A 47 -9.22 8.24 2.49
N PHE A 48 -9.66 7.39 3.42
CA PHE A 48 -10.90 7.59 4.15
C PHE A 48 -10.61 7.73 5.64
N LYS A 49 -11.26 8.70 6.28
CA LYS A 49 -11.23 8.85 7.74
C LYS A 49 -12.66 8.92 8.26
N ASN A 50 -13.05 7.97 9.11
CA ASN A 50 -14.38 7.93 9.68
C ASN A 50 -14.62 9.08 10.67
N ASP A 51 -15.11 10.21 10.17
CA ASP A 51 -15.66 11.31 10.96
C ASP A 51 -17.18 11.15 11.04
N LYS A 52 -17.67 10.84 12.24
CA LYS A 52 -19.10 10.57 12.49
C LYS A 52 -20.01 11.77 12.23
N SER A 53 -19.44 12.98 12.11
CA SER A 53 -20.20 14.19 11.80
C SER A 53 -20.48 14.39 10.30
N LYS A 54 -19.87 13.57 9.43
CA LYS A 54 -19.93 13.71 7.98
C LYS A 54 -20.57 12.48 7.33
N THR A 55 -21.08 12.66 6.11
CA THR A 55 -21.46 11.54 5.25
C THR A 55 -20.24 10.70 4.88
N TRP A 56 -20.46 9.44 4.51
CA TRP A 56 -19.38 8.54 4.12
C TRP A 56 -18.58 9.10 2.93
N GLN A 57 -19.27 9.62 1.91
CA GLN A 57 -18.65 10.21 0.73
C GLN A 57 -17.79 11.43 1.09
N ALA A 58 -18.24 12.28 2.02
CA ALA A 58 -17.47 13.45 2.45
C ALA A 58 -16.19 13.11 3.23
N ASN A 59 -16.10 11.88 3.74
CA ASN A 59 -14.94 11.33 4.44
C ASN A 59 -13.91 10.69 3.51
N LEU A 60 -14.26 10.44 2.26
CA LEU A 60 -13.37 9.90 1.24
C LEU A 60 -12.64 11.04 0.53
N ARG A 61 -11.32 10.91 0.37
CA ARG A 61 -10.44 11.92 -0.23
C ARG A 61 -9.45 11.27 -1.18
N LEU A 62 -9.34 11.80 -2.39
CA LEU A 62 -8.25 11.46 -3.30
C LEU A 62 -6.95 12.05 -2.75
N ILE A 63 -5.90 11.24 -2.65
CA ILE A 63 -4.56 11.68 -2.23
C ILE A 63 -3.75 12.07 -3.46
N SER A 64 -3.58 11.12 -4.38
CA SER A 64 -2.76 11.28 -5.57
C SER A 64 -3.12 10.24 -6.63
N LYS A 65 -2.72 10.49 -7.87
CA LYS A 65 -2.79 9.57 -8.99
C LYS A 65 -1.40 9.37 -9.58
N PHE A 66 -1.11 8.17 -10.06
CA PHE A 66 0.18 7.82 -10.66
C PHE A 66 0.01 6.77 -11.75
N ASP A 67 0.87 6.81 -12.75
CA ASP A 67 0.92 5.86 -13.88
C ASP A 67 2.35 5.36 -14.14
N THR A 68 3.26 5.58 -13.18
CA THR A 68 4.65 5.10 -13.24
C THR A 68 5.07 4.42 -11.95
N VAL A 69 6.06 3.53 -12.05
CA VAL A 69 6.64 2.83 -10.90
C VAL A 69 7.28 3.81 -9.92
N GLU A 70 7.99 4.83 -10.41
CA GLU A 70 8.65 5.85 -9.59
C GLU A 70 7.63 6.67 -8.82
N ASP A 71 6.52 7.08 -9.45
CA ASP A 71 5.49 7.86 -8.78
C ASP A 71 4.76 7.04 -7.72
N PHE A 72 4.56 5.74 -7.96
CA PHE A 72 4.08 4.82 -6.93
C PHE A 72 5.02 4.80 -5.71
N TRP A 73 6.32 4.55 -5.92
CA TRP A 73 7.28 4.45 -4.82
C TRP A 73 7.52 5.79 -4.12
N ALA A 74 7.55 6.89 -4.87
CA ALA A 74 7.59 8.23 -4.31
C ALA A 74 6.38 8.45 -3.39
N LEU A 75 5.17 8.12 -3.82
CA LEU A 75 3.99 8.24 -2.97
C LEU A 75 4.05 7.31 -1.75
N TYR A 76 4.33 6.02 -1.96
CA TYR A 76 4.35 5.00 -0.89
C TYR A 76 5.31 5.36 0.24
N ASN A 77 6.50 5.89 -0.11
CA ASN A 77 7.52 6.28 0.86
C ASN A 77 7.20 7.58 1.62
N HIS A 78 6.21 8.37 1.16
CA HIS A 78 5.81 9.63 1.80
C HIS A 78 4.45 9.54 2.53
N ILE A 79 3.77 8.40 2.47
CA ILE A 79 2.53 8.16 3.22
C ILE A 79 2.79 7.33 4.47
N GLN A 80 1.92 7.50 5.46
CA GLN A 80 1.96 6.69 6.67
C GLN A 80 1.58 5.25 6.37
N LEU A 81 2.37 4.29 6.87
CA LEU A 81 2.06 2.86 6.78
C LEU A 81 0.68 2.53 7.38
N SER A 82 0.01 1.53 6.81
CA SER A 82 -1.33 1.09 7.22
C SER A 82 -1.40 0.72 8.71
N SER A 83 -0.38 0.05 9.25
CA SER A 83 -0.31 -0.33 10.67
C SER A 83 -0.27 0.87 11.64
N ASN A 84 0.17 2.03 11.16
CA ASN A 84 0.30 3.25 11.93
C ASN A 84 -0.93 4.17 11.80
N LEU A 85 -1.90 3.83 10.96
CA LEU A 85 -3.13 4.62 10.84
C LEU A 85 -3.99 4.50 12.11
N MET A 86 -4.75 5.56 12.38
CA MET A 86 -5.76 5.54 13.44
C MET A 86 -6.88 4.55 13.10
N PRO A 87 -7.45 3.84 14.09
CA PRO A 87 -8.65 3.04 13.88
C PRO A 87 -9.79 3.86 13.28
N GLY A 88 -10.40 3.35 12.21
CA GLY A 88 -11.42 4.06 11.43
C GLY A 88 -10.88 4.75 10.17
N CYS A 89 -9.57 4.67 9.91
CA CYS A 89 -8.97 5.11 8.65
C CYS A 89 -8.80 3.94 7.66
N ASP A 90 -8.86 4.26 6.37
CA ASP A 90 -8.66 3.32 5.26
C ASP A 90 -7.76 3.93 4.18
N TYR A 91 -7.01 3.08 3.48
CA TYR A 91 -6.48 3.41 2.15
C TYR A 91 -7.19 2.57 1.10
N SER A 92 -7.35 3.13 -0.09
CA SER A 92 -7.88 2.43 -1.25
C SER A 92 -7.05 2.78 -2.49
N LEU A 93 -6.54 1.78 -3.21
CA LEU A 93 -5.88 1.98 -4.50
C LEU A 93 -6.77 1.40 -5.60
N PHE A 94 -7.27 2.24 -6.50
CA PHE A 94 -8.18 1.84 -7.58
C PHE A 94 -7.65 2.35 -8.92
N LYS A 95 -7.98 1.66 -10.01
CA LYS A 95 -7.68 2.15 -11.36
C LYS A 95 -8.30 3.53 -11.54
N ASP A 96 -7.63 4.41 -12.27
CA ASP A 96 -8.12 5.78 -12.49
C ASP A 96 -9.49 5.75 -13.18
N GLY A 97 -10.40 6.61 -12.72
CA GLY A 97 -11.80 6.63 -13.14
C GLY A 97 -12.71 5.67 -12.38
N ILE A 98 -12.21 4.89 -11.41
CA ILE A 98 -13.02 4.05 -10.53
C ILE A 98 -12.95 4.59 -9.09
N GLU A 99 -14.10 4.98 -8.53
CA GLU A 99 -14.18 5.38 -7.13
C GLU A 99 -14.25 4.15 -6.22
N PRO A 100 -13.61 4.17 -5.03
CA PRO A 100 -13.58 3.04 -4.10
C PRO A 100 -14.89 2.88 -3.32
N MET A 101 -16.02 2.87 -4.04
CA MET A 101 -17.36 2.74 -3.51
C MET A 101 -18.21 1.81 -4.36
N TRP A 102 -19.14 1.13 -3.69
CA TRP A 102 -20.07 0.17 -4.27
C TRP A 102 -21.07 0.78 -5.26
N GLU A 103 -21.32 2.10 -5.20
CA GLU A 103 -22.17 2.82 -6.14
C GLU A 103 -21.51 3.04 -7.52
N ASP A 104 -20.17 2.94 -7.61
CA ASP A 104 -19.45 3.09 -8.87
C ASP A 104 -19.91 2.01 -9.87
N GLU A 105 -20.09 2.41 -11.13
CA GLU A 105 -20.57 1.55 -12.21
C GLU A 105 -19.72 0.29 -12.41
N LYS A 106 -18.40 0.38 -12.16
CA LYS A 106 -17.47 -0.75 -12.22
C LYS A 106 -17.52 -1.64 -10.99
N ASN A 107 -18.03 -1.17 -9.86
CA ASN A 107 -18.07 -1.94 -8.61
C ASN A 107 -19.45 -2.50 -8.28
N LYS A 108 -20.54 -1.89 -8.76
CA LYS A 108 -21.90 -2.24 -8.30
C LYS A 108 -22.32 -3.69 -8.54
N ARG A 109 -21.81 -4.34 -9.60
CA ARG A 109 -22.02 -5.78 -9.89
C ARG A 109 -20.87 -6.66 -9.40
N GLY A 110 -19.86 -6.05 -8.82
CA GLY A 110 -18.64 -6.68 -8.41
C GLY A 110 -18.71 -7.32 -7.03
N GLY A 111 -17.53 -7.61 -6.53
CA GLY A 111 -17.31 -8.16 -5.21
C GLY A 111 -15.86 -8.09 -4.81
N ARG A 112 -15.51 -8.73 -3.70
CA ARG A 112 -14.17 -8.66 -3.15
C ARG A 112 -13.70 -9.95 -2.52
N TRP A 113 -12.42 -10.26 -2.70
CA TRP A 113 -11.70 -11.20 -1.85
C TRP A 113 -11.34 -10.53 -0.54
N LEU A 114 -11.75 -11.11 0.59
CA LEU A 114 -11.57 -10.50 1.90
C LEU A 114 -10.59 -11.31 2.77
N ILE A 115 -9.57 -10.61 3.26
CA ILE A 115 -8.64 -11.11 4.27
C ILE A 115 -8.91 -10.33 5.55
N THR A 116 -9.03 -11.05 6.67
CA THR A 116 -9.18 -10.45 7.99
C THR A 116 -7.96 -10.79 8.84
N LEU A 117 -7.31 -9.76 9.37
CA LEU A 117 -6.17 -9.87 10.26
C LEU A 117 -6.62 -9.56 11.69
N ASN A 118 -6.15 -10.34 12.65
CA ASN A 118 -6.33 -10.01 14.06
C ASN A 118 -5.36 -8.89 14.49
N LYS A 119 -5.54 -8.38 15.71
CA LYS A 119 -4.74 -7.26 16.23
C LYS A 119 -3.24 -7.60 16.35
N GLN A 120 -2.90 -8.87 16.62
CA GLN A 120 -1.51 -9.32 16.73
C GLN A 120 -0.81 -9.26 15.37
N GLN A 121 -1.53 -9.63 14.31
CA GLN A 121 -1.04 -9.61 12.93
C GLN A 121 -0.84 -8.19 12.37
N ARG A 122 -1.39 -7.14 13.00
CA ARG A 122 -1.19 -5.76 12.54
C ARG A 122 0.28 -5.39 12.41
N ARG A 123 1.09 -5.78 13.39
CA ARG A 123 2.52 -5.42 13.44
C ARG A 123 3.39 -6.28 12.54
N SER A 124 3.04 -7.56 12.36
CA SER A 124 3.83 -8.51 11.58
C SER A 124 3.45 -8.56 10.10
N ASP A 125 2.16 -8.40 9.79
CA ASP A 125 1.62 -8.80 8.49
C ASP A 125 0.90 -7.68 7.74
N LEU A 126 0.29 -6.70 8.42
CA LEU A 126 -0.59 -5.73 7.74
C LEU A 126 0.15 -4.91 6.67
N ASP A 127 1.30 -4.34 7.00
CA ASP A 127 2.05 -3.50 6.05
C ASP A 127 2.63 -4.34 4.91
N ARG A 128 3.12 -5.55 5.22
CA ARG A 128 3.63 -6.50 4.22
C ARG A 128 2.53 -6.95 3.26
N PHE A 129 1.39 -7.38 3.78
CA PHE A 129 0.26 -7.79 2.95
C PHE A 129 -0.29 -6.63 2.15
N TRP A 130 -0.36 -5.42 2.72
CA TRP A 130 -0.82 -4.27 1.99
C TRP A 130 0.13 -3.90 0.85
N LEU A 131 1.44 -3.86 1.10
CA LEU A 131 2.44 -3.63 0.05
C LEU A 131 2.37 -4.70 -1.04
N GLU A 132 2.32 -5.99 -0.68
CA GLU A 132 2.19 -7.08 -1.65
C GLU A 132 0.91 -6.96 -2.49
N THR A 133 -0.19 -6.51 -1.88
CA THR A 133 -1.44 -6.22 -2.59
C THR A 133 -1.25 -5.10 -3.60
N LEU A 134 -0.62 -3.99 -3.19
CA LEU A 134 -0.34 -2.85 -4.09
C LEU A 134 0.53 -3.29 -5.27
N LEU A 135 1.56 -4.10 -5.01
CA LEU A 135 2.45 -4.64 -6.05
C LEU A 135 1.73 -5.61 -6.99
N CYS A 136 0.82 -6.45 -6.48
CA CYS A 136 -0.02 -7.32 -7.32
C CYS A 136 -0.91 -6.49 -8.26
N LEU A 137 -1.45 -5.37 -7.79
CA LEU A 137 -2.29 -4.46 -8.57
C LEU A 137 -1.46 -3.76 -9.66
N ILE A 138 -0.47 -2.97 -9.28
CA ILE A 138 0.29 -2.15 -10.25
C ILE A 138 1.16 -3.01 -11.19
N GLY A 139 1.55 -4.20 -10.75
CA GLY A 139 2.30 -5.17 -11.54
C GLY A 139 1.42 -6.13 -12.34
N GLU A 140 0.10 -5.93 -12.35
CA GLU A 140 -0.87 -6.73 -13.13
C GLU A 140 -0.66 -8.25 -12.94
N SER A 141 -0.53 -8.68 -11.69
CA SER A 141 -0.15 -10.07 -11.34
C SER A 141 -1.24 -11.12 -11.55
N PHE A 142 -2.37 -10.77 -12.17
CA PHE A 142 -3.51 -11.68 -12.39
C PHE A 142 -3.68 -12.06 -13.86
N ASP A 143 -2.61 -11.92 -14.64
CA ASP A 143 -2.54 -12.23 -16.07
C ASP A 143 -3.69 -11.55 -16.84
N ASP A 144 -4.35 -12.28 -17.74
CA ASP A 144 -5.50 -11.83 -18.54
C ASP A 144 -6.71 -11.40 -17.68
N TYR A 145 -6.75 -11.78 -16.40
CA TYR A 145 -7.83 -11.40 -15.47
C TYR A 145 -7.52 -10.12 -14.69
N SER A 146 -6.39 -9.44 -14.94
CA SER A 146 -6.09 -8.17 -14.28
C SER A 146 -7.06 -7.05 -14.67
N ASP A 147 -7.72 -7.17 -15.83
CA ASP A 147 -8.79 -6.26 -16.26
C ASP A 147 -10.07 -6.37 -15.43
N ASP A 148 -10.34 -7.53 -14.82
CA ASP A 148 -11.45 -7.72 -13.90
C ASP A 148 -11.19 -7.05 -12.53
N VAL A 149 -9.94 -6.67 -12.21
CA VAL A 149 -9.60 -5.98 -10.95
C VAL A 149 -9.89 -4.48 -11.04
N CYS A 150 -10.70 -3.99 -10.11
CA CYS A 150 -10.98 -2.56 -9.95
C CYS A 150 -9.93 -1.87 -9.07
N GLY A 151 -9.54 -2.54 -7.97
CA GLY A 151 -8.70 -1.95 -6.94
C GLY A 151 -8.66 -2.77 -5.66
N ALA A 152 -8.09 -2.18 -4.61
CA ALA A 152 -7.97 -2.80 -3.31
C ALA A 152 -8.17 -1.80 -2.18
N VAL A 153 -8.61 -2.29 -1.02
CA VAL A 153 -8.88 -1.50 0.18
C VAL A 153 -8.21 -2.16 1.38
N VAL A 154 -7.54 -1.36 2.21
CA VAL A 154 -7.13 -1.76 3.56
C VAL A 154 -7.94 -0.97 4.59
N ASN A 155 -8.55 -1.69 5.53
CA ASN A 155 -9.34 -1.10 6.62
C ASN A 155 -8.67 -1.29 7.96
N VAL A 156 -8.36 -0.20 8.65
CA VAL A 156 -7.75 -0.24 9.98
C VAL A 156 -8.85 -0.09 11.04
N ARG A 157 -9.08 -1.12 11.86
CA ARG A 157 -10.18 -1.11 12.85
C ARG A 157 -9.71 -1.63 14.19
N THR A 158 -10.41 -1.26 15.27
CA THR A 158 -10.02 -1.66 16.64
C THR A 158 -10.07 -3.17 16.86
N LYS A 159 -11.03 -3.87 16.22
CA LYS A 159 -11.26 -5.31 16.41
C LYS A 159 -10.37 -6.20 15.54
N GLY A 160 -9.71 -5.65 14.54
CA GLY A 160 -8.97 -6.39 13.53
C GLY A 160 -9.07 -5.71 12.17
N ASP A 161 -8.02 -5.87 11.38
CA ASP A 161 -7.87 -5.18 10.10
C ASP A 161 -8.37 -6.03 8.96
N LYS A 162 -8.64 -5.39 7.83
CA LYS A 162 -9.09 -6.07 6.63
C LYS A 162 -8.30 -5.59 5.44
N ILE A 163 -7.98 -6.50 4.53
CA ILE A 163 -7.48 -6.16 3.19
C ILE A 163 -8.42 -6.84 2.20
N ALA A 164 -8.79 -6.13 1.14
CA ALA A 164 -9.64 -6.69 0.12
C ALA A 164 -9.28 -6.22 -1.28
N ILE A 165 -9.23 -7.15 -2.24
CA ILE A 165 -9.17 -6.85 -3.68
C ILE A 165 -10.59 -6.89 -4.22
N TRP A 166 -10.98 -5.86 -4.97
CA TRP A 166 -12.30 -5.68 -5.57
C TRP A 166 -12.22 -6.02 -7.06
N THR A 167 -13.21 -6.76 -7.54
CA THR A 167 -13.36 -7.14 -8.95
C THR A 167 -14.67 -6.62 -9.51
N THR A 168 -14.73 -6.40 -10.82
CA THR A 168 -15.84 -5.67 -11.46
C THR A 168 -17.12 -6.49 -11.62
N GLU A 169 -17.00 -7.80 -11.81
CA GLU A 169 -18.13 -8.70 -12.01
C GLU A 169 -18.04 -9.90 -11.07
N CYS A 170 -19.01 -10.05 -10.17
CA CYS A 170 -19.00 -11.13 -9.18
C CYS A 170 -19.45 -12.48 -9.75
N GLU A 171 -20.10 -12.48 -10.92
CA GLU A 171 -20.56 -13.69 -11.60
C GLU A 171 -19.49 -14.33 -12.50
N ASN A 172 -18.40 -13.59 -12.82
CA ASN A 172 -17.26 -14.10 -13.58
C ASN A 172 -16.42 -15.04 -12.70
N ARG A 173 -16.92 -16.28 -12.52
CA ARG A 173 -16.32 -17.28 -11.62
C ARG A 173 -14.85 -17.57 -11.96
N ASP A 174 -14.50 -17.64 -13.24
CA ASP A 174 -13.15 -18.02 -13.67
C ASP A 174 -12.16 -16.93 -13.29
N ALA A 175 -12.45 -15.66 -13.61
CA ALA A 175 -11.64 -14.53 -13.20
C ALA A 175 -11.56 -14.42 -11.66
N VAL A 176 -12.71 -14.44 -10.98
CA VAL A 176 -12.76 -14.27 -9.53
C VAL A 176 -11.97 -15.36 -8.81
N THR A 177 -12.14 -16.63 -9.18
CA THR A 177 -11.42 -17.73 -8.51
C THR A 177 -9.93 -17.76 -8.87
N HIS A 178 -9.55 -17.40 -10.10
CA HIS A 178 -8.15 -17.27 -10.49
C HIS A 178 -7.46 -16.16 -9.67
N ILE A 179 -8.01 -14.94 -9.67
CA ILE A 179 -7.51 -13.80 -8.90
C ILE A 179 -7.33 -14.18 -7.43
N GLY A 180 -8.33 -14.84 -6.85
CA GLY A 180 -8.28 -15.27 -5.45
C GLY A 180 -7.14 -16.23 -5.15
N ARG A 181 -6.91 -17.22 -6.02
CA ARG A 181 -5.84 -18.22 -5.85
C ARG A 181 -4.46 -17.58 -5.94
N VAL A 182 -4.24 -16.79 -6.99
CA VAL A 182 -2.98 -16.07 -7.20
C VAL A 182 -2.73 -15.12 -6.04
N TYR A 183 -3.74 -14.36 -5.60
CA TYR A 183 -3.60 -13.45 -4.47
C TYR A 183 -3.26 -14.18 -3.16
N LYS A 184 -3.93 -15.29 -2.87
CA LYS A 184 -3.64 -16.13 -1.70
C LYS A 184 -2.20 -16.64 -1.71
N GLU A 185 -1.71 -17.06 -2.88
CA GLU A 185 -0.34 -17.53 -3.08
C GLU A 185 0.69 -16.41 -2.93
N ARG A 186 0.48 -15.25 -3.57
CA ARG A 186 1.34 -14.06 -3.48
C ARG A 186 1.54 -13.59 -2.04
N LEU A 187 0.49 -13.62 -1.24
CA LEU A 187 0.58 -13.26 0.19
C LEU A 187 1.28 -14.32 1.05
N GLY A 188 1.56 -15.51 0.51
CA GLY A 188 2.13 -16.63 1.24
C GLY A 188 1.19 -17.14 2.34
N LEU A 189 -0.13 -17.08 2.11
CA LEU A 189 -1.09 -17.57 3.10
C LEU A 189 -0.98 -19.10 3.22
N PRO A 190 -0.96 -19.67 4.44
CA PRO A 190 -0.91 -21.12 4.60
C PRO A 190 -2.06 -21.82 3.86
N PRO A 191 -1.86 -23.02 3.28
CA PRO A 191 -2.91 -23.71 2.51
C PRO A 191 -4.24 -23.88 3.25
N LYS A 192 -4.17 -24.08 4.57
CA LYS A 192 -5.32 -24.22 5.48
C LYS A 192 -6.14 -22.94 5.68
N ILE A 193 -5.58 -21.78 5.38
CA ILE A 193 -6.28 -20.50 5.50
C ILE A 193 -7.15 -20.33 4.27
N VAL A 194 -8.46 -20.34 4.50
CA VAL A 194 -9.46 -20.09 3.45
C VAL A 194 -9.79 -18.61 3.45
N ILE A 195 -9.67 -17.97 2.30
CA ILE A 195 -10.19 -16.61 2.10
C ILE A 195 -11.55 -16.68 1.43
N GLY A 196 -12.39 -15.66 1.64
CA GLY A 196 -13.76 -15.65 1.15
C GLY A 196 -14.01 -14.50 0.18
N TYR A 197 -14.74 -14.77 -0.89
CA TYR A 197 -15.21 -13.76 -1.84
C TYR A 197 -16.64 -13.37 -1.53
N GLN A 198 -16.91 -12.07 -1.41
CA GLN A 198 -18.22 -11.51 -1.08
C GLN A 198 -18.67 -10.54 -2.17
N SER A 199 -19.89 -10.67 -2.71
CA SER A 199 -20.41 -9.64 -3.61
C SER A 199 -20.67 -8.33 -2.86
N HIS A 200 -20.61 -7.22 -3.58
CA HIS A 200 -20.95 -5.92 -3.02
C HIS A 200 -22.45 -5.84 -2.68
N ALA A 201 -23.31 -6.39 -3.52
CA ALA A 201 -24.76 -6.46 -3.30
C ALA A 201 -25.14 -7.21 -2.00
N ASP A 202 -24.52 -8.38 -1.74
CA ASP A 202 -24.78 -9.15 -0.51
C ASP A 202 -24.20 -8.43 0.72
N THR A 203 -23.08 -7.71 0.55
CA THR A 203 -22.46 -6.96 1.65
C THR A 203 -23.28 -5.76 2.07
N ALA A 204 -23.90 -5.10 1.10
CA ALA A 204 -24.72 -3.92 1.28
C ALA A 204 -26.07 -4.19 1.96
N THR A 205 -26.71 -5.30 1.58
CA THR A 205 -28.07 -5.63 2.02
C THR A 205 -28.11 -6.51 3.27
N LYS A 206 -26.95 -6.81 3.87
CA LYS A 206 -26.88 -7.73 5.00
C LYS A 206 -27.61 -7.22 6.24
N SER A 207 -28.40 -8.08 6.85
CA SER A 207 -29.04 -7.86 8.16
C SER A 207 -28.25 -8.50 9.32
N GLY A 208 -27.27 -9.35 9.01
CA GLY A 208 -26.44 -10.10 9.99
C GLY A 208 -25.01 -9.57 10.12
N SER A 209 -24.26 -10.15 11.08
CA SER A 209 -22.87 -9.75 11.37
C SER A 209 -21.87 -10.10 10.24
N THR A 210 -22.12 -11.19 9.51
CA THR A 210 -21.23 -11.74 8.47
C THR A 210 -21.96 -11.92 7.14
N THR A 211 -21.34 -11.47 6.05
CA THR A 211 -21.83 -11.68 4.68
C THR A 211 -21.48 -13.09 4.21
N LYS A 212 -22.40 -13.75 3.51
CA LYS A 212 -22.16 -15.07 2.92
C LYS A 212 -21.12 -14.96 1.80
N ASN A 213 -20.15 -15.89 1.77
CA ASN A 213 -19.19 -15.95 0.68
C ASN A 213 -19.82 -16.64 -0.54
N ARG A 214 -19.57 -16.10 -1.74
CA ARG A 214 -19.95 -16.73 -3.02
C ARG A 214 -18.90 -17.74 -3.47
N PHE A 215 -17.63 -17.42 -3.22
CA PHE A 215 -16.50 -18.32 -3.50
C PHE A 215 -15.54 -18.36 -2.30
N VAL A 216 -14.75 -19.42 -2.26
CA VAL A 216 -13.66 -19.62 -1.30
C VAL A 216 -12.47 -20.25 -2.01
N VAL A 217 -11.25 -19.87 -1.59
CA VAL A 217 -9.98 -20.42 -2.10
C VAL A 217 -8.96 -20.62 -0.99
#